data_AF-A0A5P6A8Z9-F1
#
_entry.id   AF-A0A5P6A8Z9-F1
#
_cell.length_a   1.000
_cell.length_b   1.000
_cell.length_c   1.000
_cell.angle_alpha   90.00
_cell.angle_beta   90.00
_cell.angle_gamma   90.00
#
_symmetry.space_group_name_H-M   'P 1'
#
loop_
_entity.id
_entity.type
_entity.pdbx_description
1 polymer ?
#
loop_
_entity_poly.entity_id
_entity_poly.type
_entity_poly.pdbx_seq_one_letter_code
_entity_poly.pdbx_strand_id
1 'polypeptide(L)'
;MRHNTIIATTFATLLTTSAAWAADLPGKGITVKPIQSTITEETFQTLLVSRALEKLGYTVDKPSEVDYNVGYTSLASGDATFTAVNWQPRTTICTLPPVVIKLLPRRRFVNGAAQGYLIDKTAEQYHIKSIDQLKDPKIAKLFDTNGDGKADLTGCTPGWGCEAVINHQIDAYGLSKTVVHNRGIMRR
;
A
#
# COMPACT_ATOMS: atom_id res chain seq x y z
N MET A 1 -88.93 -2.08 -8.67
CA MET A 1 -88.35 -2.95 -9.71
C MET A 1 -86.83 -2.94 -9.52
N ARG A 2 -86.28 -3.70 -8.57
CA ARG A 2 -85.61 -5.01 -8.77
C ARG A 2 -84.79 -5.07 -10.07
N HIS A 3 -83.46 -4.99 -9.95
CA HIS A 3 -82.52 -5.87 -10.65
C HIS A 3 -81.29 -6.06 -9.74
N ASN A 4 -81.21 -7.24 -9.13
CA ASN A 4 -79.99 -7.77 -8.51
C ASN A 4 -79.14 -8.33 -9.63
N THR A 5 -77.94 -7.80 -9.83
CA THR A 5 -76.91 -8.43 -10.67
C THR A 5 -75.73 -8.79 -9.79
N ILE A 6 -75.65 -10.08 -9.45
CA ILE A 6 -74.50 -10.71 -8.81
C ILE A 6 -73.40 -10.75 -9.88
N ILE A 7 -72.32 -9.97 -9.70
CA ILE A 7 -71.13 -10.07 -10.54
C ILE A 7 -70.11 -10.94 -9.82
N ALA A 8 -69.81 -12.05 -10.46
CA ALA A 8 -68.95 -13.12 -10.00
C ALA A 8 -67.51 -12.64 -9.77
N THR A 9 -66.94 -13.07 -8.65
CA THR A 9 -65.53 -13.06 -8.30
C THR A 9 -64.69 -13.86 -9.31
N THR A 10 -63.78 -13.18 -10.01
CA THR A 10 -62.60 -13.80 -10.64
C THR A 10 -61.35 -13.16 -10.06
N PHE A 11 -60.79 -13.80 -9.03
CA PHE A 11 -59.48 -13.45 -8.49
C PHE A 11 -58.42 -14.09 -9.40
N ALA A 12 -58.03 -13.38 -10.45
CA ALA A 12 -56.90 -13.78 -11.29
C ALA A 12 -55.60 -13.46 -10.56
N THR A 13 -55.05 -14.43 -9.81
CA THR A 13 -53.66 -14.38 -9.33
C THR A 13 -52.73 -14.40 -10.54
N LEU A 14 -52.30 -13.21 -10.99
CA LEU A 14 -51.11 -13.09 -11.84
C LEU A 14 -49.91 -13.57 -11.02
N LEU A 15 -49.51 -14.82 -11.23
CA LEU A 15 -48.13 -15.25 -11.01
C LEU A 15 -47.28 -14.56 -12.08
N THR A 16 -46.95 -13.28 -11.90
CA THR A 16 -45.79 -12.70 -12.55
C THR A 16 -44.59 -13.38 -11.90
N THR A 17 -44.16 -14.49 -12.51
CA THR A 17 -42.81 -15.00 -12.38
C THR A 17 -41.88 -13.85 -12.73
N SER A 18 -41.37 -13.16 -11.72
CA SER A 18 -40.19 -12.32 -11.87
C SER A 18 -39.10 -13.25 -12.37
N ALA A 19 -38.87 -13.26 -13.68
CA ALA A 19 -37.66 -13.83 -14.24
C ALA A 19 -36.52 -13.13 -13.50
N ALA A 20 -35.87 -13.86 -12.59
CA ALA A 20 -34.67 -13.39 -11.95
C ALA A 20 -33.62 -13.33 -13.05
N TRP A 21 -33.53 -12.18 -13.72
CA TRP A 21 -32.41 -11.90 -14.60
C TRP A 21 -31.18 -11.97 -13.70
N ALA A 22 -30.30 -12.94 -13.97
CA ALA A 22 -29.00 -12.96 -13.32
C ALA A 22 -28.39 -11.58 -13.57
N ALA A 23 -28.25 -10.78 -12.51
CA ALA A 23 -27.60 -9.50 -12.62
C ALA A 23 -26.20 -9.76 -13.17
N ASP A 24 -25.88 -9.15 -14.32
CA ASP A 24 -24.54 -9.24 -14.86
C ASP A 24 -23.54 -8.83 -13.76
N LEU A 25 -22.47 -9.60 -13.61
CA LEU A 25 -21.44 -9.28 -12.64
C LEU A 25 -20.89 -7.86 -12.92
N PRO A 26 -20.61 -7.07 -11.86
CA PRO A 26 -20.30 -5.65 -12.02
C PRO A 26 -19.04 -5.37 -12.85
N GLY A 27 -18.15 -6.35 -13.00
CA GLY A 27 -16.92 -6.23 -13.78
C GLY A 27 -17.01 -6.67 -15.24
N LYS A 28 -18.16 -7.16 -15.71
CA LYS A 28 -18.28 -7.73 -17.06
C LYS A 28 -17.86 -6.71 -18.13
N GLY A 29 -16.86 -7.08 -18.93
CA GLY A 29 -16.32 -6.23 -20.01
C GLY A 29 -15.39 -5.12 -19.54
N ILE A 30 -15.02 -5.07 -18.25
CA ILE A 30 -14.10 -4.09 -17.70
C ILE A 30 -12.76 -4.76 -17.38
N THR A 31 -11.69 -4.21 -17.96
CA THR A 31 -10.32 -4.60 -17.61
C THR A 31 -9.76 -3.69 -16.54
N VAL A 32 -9.13 -4.27 -15.52
CA VAL A 32 -8.43 -3.55 -14.46
C VAL A 32 -6.94 -3.86 -14.49
N LYS A 33 -6.13 -2.83 -14.22
CA LYS A 33 -4.67 -2.84 -14.31
C LYS A 33 -4.07 -2.63 -12.92
N PRO A 34 -3.67 -3.70 -12.21
CA PRO A 34 -3.00 -3.58 -10.93
C PRO A 34 -1.60 -2.96 -11.08
N ILE A 35 -1.17 -2.20 -10.09
CA ILE A 35 0.18 -1.62 -10.04
C ILE A 35 0.80 -1.75 -8.64
N GLN A 36 2.07 -2.13 -8.60
CA GLN A 36 2.85 -2.32 -7.37
C GLN A 36 4.32 -1.92 -7.60
N SER A 37 5.15 -1.97 -6.55
CA SER A 37 6.58 -1.80 -6.71
C SER A 37 7.27 -3.08 -7.19
N THR A 38 8.58 -3.00 -7.41
CA THR A 38 9.44 -4.15 -7.73
C THR A 38 9.73 -5.06 -6.53
N ILE A 39 9.17 -4.75 -5.35
CA ILE A 39 9.24 -5.60 -4.15
C ILE A 39 8.33 -6.81 -4.37
N THR A 40 8.91 -8.01 -4.47
CA THR A 40 8.11 -9.22 -4.77
C THR A 40 7.19 -9.59 -3.62
N GLU A 41 7.53 -9.23 -2.38
CA GLU A 41 6.73 -9.41 -1.17
C GLU A 41 5.37 -8.69 -1.24
N GLU A 42 5.23 -7.66 -2.09
CA GLU A 42 3.96 -6.97 -2.33
C GLU A 42 2.99 -7.76 -3.21
N THR A 43 3.49 -8.73 -3.98
CA THR A 43 2.70 -9.46 -4.98
C THR A 43 1.53 -10.22 -4.37
N PHE A 44 1.73 -10.82 -3.20
CA PHE A 44 0.70 -11.63 -2.55
C PHE A 44 -0.58 -10.83 -2.30
N GLN A 45 -0.46 -9.66 -1.68
CA GLN A 45 -1.61 -8.82 -1.34
C GLN A 45 -2.25 -8.18 -2.59
N THR A 46 -1.48 -7.88 -3.62
CA THR A 46 -1.99 -7.40 -4.92
C THR A 46 -2.82 -8.47 -5.60
N LEU A 47 -2.30 -9.69 -5.70
CA LEU A 47 -3.02 -10.80 -6.33
C LEU A 47 -4.27 -11.20 -5.56
N LEU A 48 -4.28 -11.06 -4.23
CA LEU A 48 -5.49 -11.30 -3.43
C LEU A 48 -6.65 -10.38 -3.87
N VAL A 49 -6.38 -9.09 -4.09
CA VAL A 49 -7.37 -8.13 -4.63
C VAL A 49 -7.74 -8.48 -6.06
N SER A 50 -6.76 -8.83 -6.91
CA SER A 50 -7.01 -9.28 -8.28
C SER A 50 -7.98 -10.47 -8.33
N ARG A 51 -7.76 -11.50 -7.50
CA ARG A 51 -8.66 -12.68 -7.44
C ARG A 51 -10.07 -12.31 -7.01
N ALA A 52 -10.22 -11.35 -6.09
CA ALA A 52 -11.55 -10.86 -5.71
C ALA A 52 -12.25 -10.13 -6.87
N LEU A 53 -11.51 -9.30 -7.63
CA LEU A 53 -12.05 -8.61 -8.81
C LEU A 53 -12.41 -9.60 -9.93
N GLU A 54 -11.61 -10.64 -10.17
CA GLU A 54 -11.98 -11.71 -11.11
C GLU A 54 -13.31 -12.37 -10.73
N LYS A 55 -13.56 -12.63 -9.44
CA LYS A 55 -14.84 -13.17 -8.96
C LYS A 55 -16.02 -12.21 -9.15
N LEU A 56 -15.75 -10.92 -9.25
CA LEU A 56 -16.72 -9.88 -9.59
C LEU A 56 -16.86 -9.66 -11.11
N GLY A 57 -16.23 -10.50 -11.93
CA GLY A 57 -16.39 -10.51 -13.39
C GLY A 57 -15.42 -9.61 -14.16
N TYR A 58 -14.45 -8.98 -13.49
CA TYR A 58 -13.43 -8.17 -14.16
C TYR A 58 -12.39 -9.03 -14.88
N THR A 59 -11.86 -8.54 -15.99
CA THR A 59 -10.60 -9.03 -16.54
C THR A 59 -9.46 -8.32 -15.80
N VAL A 60 -8.55 -9.07 -15.20
CA VAL A 60 -7.46 -8.47 -14.41
C VAL A 60 -6.12 -8.74 -15.10
N ASP A 61 -5.42 -7.67 -15.48
CA ASP A 61 -4.08 -7.79 -16.05
C ASP A 61 -3.06 -8.23 -14.99
N LYS A 62 -1.91 -8.74 -15.45
CA LYS A 62 -0.77 -8.97 -14.55
C LYS A 62 -0.36 -7.64 -13.91
N PRO A 63 -0.03 -7.61 -12.60
CA PRO A 63 0.46 -6.40 -11.95
C PRO A 63 1.66 -5.82 -12.69
N SER A 64 1.62 -4.50 -12.95
CA SER A 64 2.78 -3.76 -13.43
C SER A 64 3.67 -3.39 -12.24
N GLU A 65 4.98 -3.61 -12.38
CA GLU A 65 5.98 -3.34 -11.35
C GLU A 65 6.77 -2.08 -11.73
N VAL A 66 6.64 -1.01 -10.95
CA VAL A 66 7.24 0.30 -11.22
C VAL A 66 7.72 0.99 -9.95
N ASP A 67 8.50 2.07 -10.06
CA ASP A 67 8.74 2.94 -8.89
C ASP A 67 7.41 3.50 -8.33
N TYR A 68 7.34 3.70 -7.01
CA TYR A 68 6.12 4.19 -6.37
C TYR A 68 5.61 5.51 -6.96
N ASN A 69 6.49 6.46 -7.31
CA ASN A 69 6.06 7.74 -7.87
C ASN A 69 5.40 7.54 -9.24
N VAL A 70 6.00 6.69 -10.09
CA VAL A 70 5.41 6.31 -11.37
C VAL A 70 4.05 5.65 -11.14
N GLY A 71 3.97 4.72 -10.18
CA GLY A 71 2.72 4.06 -9.81
C GLY A 71 1.60 5.03 -9.44
N TYR A 72 1.90 6.03 -8.61
CA TYR A 72 0.92 7.06 -8.25
C TYR A 72 0.54 7.96 -9.42
N THR A 73 1.47 8.31 -10.30
CA THR A 73 1.13 9.08 -11.51
C THR A 73 0.24 8.28 -12.47
N SER A 74 0.48 6.98 -12.65
CA SER A 74 -0.36 6.11 -13.48
C SER A 74 -1.76 5.92 -12.88
N LEU A 75 -1.88 5.87 -11.55
CA LEU A 75 -3.18 5.87 -10.87
C LEU A 75 -3.90 7.22 -11.05
N ALA A 76 -3.17 8.33 -11.07
CA ALA A 76 -3.73 9.67 -11.29
C ALA A 76 -4.24 9.88 -12.72
N SER A 77 -3.51 9.38 -13.72
CA SER A 77 -3.85 9.48 -15.14
C SER A 77 -4.92 8.49 -15.58
N GLY A 78 -5.14 7.41 -14.81
CA GLY A 78 -6.02 6.31 -15.17
C GLY A 78 -5.36 5.21 -16.00
N ASP A 79 -4.04 5.28 -16.20
CA ASP A 79 -3.25 4.22 -16.87
C ASP A 79 -3.18 2.95 -16.02
N ALA A 80 -3.26 3.09 -14.70
CA ALA A 80 -3.42 2.02 -13.72
C ALA A 80 -4.74 2.17 -12.96
N THR A 81 -5.32 1.05 -12.53
CA THR A 81 -6.65 1.05 -11.89
C THR A 81 -6.58 1.05 -10.37
N PHE A 82 -5.70 0.24 -9.78
CA PHE A 82 -5.58 0.16 -8.32
C PHE A 82 -4.19 -0.26 -7.87
N THR A 83 -3.88 0.06 -6.61
CA THR A 83 -2.75 -0.50 -5.88
C THR A 83 -3.20 -1.04 -4.54
N ALA A 84 -2.64 -2.17 -4.12
CA ALA A 84 -2.89 -2.77 -2.80
C ALA A 84 -1.85 -2.32 -1.75
N VAL A 85 -0.86 -1.51 -2.13
CA VAL A 85 0.35 -1.19 -1.33
C VAL A 85 0.47 0.30 -1.04
N ASN A 86 -0.65 0.98 -0.89
CA ASN A 86 -0.65 2.35 -0.41
C ASN A 86 -0.39 2.40 1.11
N TRP A 87 0.81 2.84 1.49
CA TRP A 87 1.24 2.90 2.89
C TRP A 87 0.93 4.24 3.56
N GLN A 88 0.34 4.19 4.77
CA GLN A 88 -0.03 5.34 5.59
C GLN A 88 0.53 5.24 7.01
N PRO A 89 0.98 6.34 7.65
CA PRO A 89 1.31 7.66 7.09
C PRO A 89 2.74 7.66 6.53
N ARG A 90 2.92 7.87 5.22
CA ARG A 90 4.25 8.16 4.66
C ARG A 90 4.23 9.50 3.93
N THR A 91 5.35 10.21 4.01
CA THR A 91 5.62 11.51 3.35
C THR A 91 5.36 11.51 1.84
N THR A 92 5.39 10.34 1.19
CA THR A 92 4.98 10.17 -0.22
C THR A 92 3.51 10.49 -0.46
N ILE A 93 2.63 10.45 0.55
CA ILE A 93 1.23 10.87 0.41
C ILE A 93 1.11 12.39 0.31
N CYS A 94 2.00 13.14 0.99
CA CYS A 94 1.96 14.60 0.99
C CYS A 94 2.41 15.22 -0.35
N THR A 95 3.03 14.43 -1.23
CA THR A 95 3.41 14.84 -2.59
C THR A 95 2.46 14.33 -3.67
N LEU A 96 1.39 13.60 -3.29
CA LEU A 96 0.44 13.08 -4.27
C LEU A 96 -0.40 14.21 -4.88
N PRO A 97 -0.70 14.14 -6.19
CA PRO A 97 -1.67 15.03 -6.80
C PRO A 97 -3.01 15.00 -6.05
N PRO A 98 -3.72 16.13 -5.88
CA PRO A 98 -5.01 16.18 -5.16
C PRO A 98 -6.06 15.20 -5.69
N VAL A 99 -6.00 14.85 -6.98
CA VAL A 99 -6.86 13.83 -7.58
C VAL A 99 -6.60 12.44 -6.99
N VAL A 100 -5.34 12.07 -6.76
CA VAL A 100 -4.97 10.78 -6.14
C VAL A 100 -5.42 10.75 -4.68
N ILE A 101 -5.27 11.85 -3.95
CA ILE A 101 -5.73 11.95 -2.56
C ILE A 101 -7.24 11.66 -2.46
N LYS A 102 -8.04 12.17 -3.41
CA LYS A 102 -9.49 11.87 -3.46
C LYS A 102 -9.81 10.40 -3.75
N LEU A 103 -8.91 9.69 -4.43
CA LEU A 103 -9.07 8.28 -4.78
C LEU A 103 -8.58 7.33 -3.69
N LEU A 104 -7.93 7.83 -2.64
CA LEU A 104 -7.43 6.99 -1.55
C LEU A 104 -8.62 6.34 -0.80
N PRO A 105 -8.62 5.00 -0.66
CA PRO A 105 -9.69 4.30 0.03
C PRO A 105 -9.77 4.74 1.50
N ARG A 106 -10.99 4.93 2.00
CA ARG A 106 -11.26 5.30 3.40
C ARG A 106 -11.01 4.16 4.39
N ARG A 107 -10.87 2.92 3.92
CA ARG A 107 -10.61 1.73 4.74
C ARG A 107 -9.21 1.22 4.51
N ARG A 108 -8.57 0.75 5.59
CA ARG A 108 -7.22 0.18 5.55
C ARG A 108 -7.29 -1.30 5.22
N PHE A 109 -6.53 -1.73 4.22
CA PHE A 109 -6.44 -3.12 3.81
C PHE A 109 -5.59 -3.94 4.79
N VAL A 110 -4.43 -3.41 5.18
CA VAL A 110 -3.52 -4.00 6.17
C VAL A 110 -3.37 -3.03 7.35
N ASN A 111 -3.42 -3.56 8.58
CA ASN A 111 -3.20 -2.81 9.82
C ASN A 111 -2.07 -3.43 10.62
N GLY A 112 -1.45 -2.65 11.52
CA GLY A 112 -0.40 -3.15 12.41
C GLY A 112 0.97 -3.31 11.76
N ALA A 113 1.19 -2.73 10.57
CA ALA A 113 2.52 -2.66 9.99
C ALA A 113 3.44 -1.79 10.86
N ALA A 114 4.68 -2.22 11.05
CA ALA A 114 5.68 -1.54 11.88
C ALA A 114 6.85 -1.06 11.02
N GLN A 115 7.47 0.04 11.46
CA GLN A 115 8.73 0.57 10.92
C GLN A 115 9.63 0.96 12.08
N GLY A 116 10.93 0.78 11.92
CA GLY A 116 11.89 1.12 12.97
C GLY A 116 13.33 0.80 12.56
N TYR A 117 14.24 1.12 13.48
CA TYR A 117 15.66 0.80 13.37
C TYR A 117 15.96 -0.44 14.19
N LEU A 118 16.80 -1.31 13.64
CA LEU A 118 17.25 -2.51 14.33
C LEU A 118 18.77 -2.56 14.28
N ILE A 119 19.35 -3.10 15.34
CA ILE A 119 20.74 -3.50 15.44
C ILE A 119 20.76 -4.96 15.88
N ASP A 120 21.90 -5.62 15.71
CA ASP A 120 22.09 -6.99 16.14
C ASP A 120 22.30 -7.08 17.67
N LYS A 121 22.77 -8.23 18.16
CA LYS A 121 22.98 -8.48 19.58
C LYS A 121 24.06 -7.61 20.21
N THR A 122 24.81 -6.81 19.44
CA THR A 122 25.59 -5.68 19.96
C THR A 122 24.76 -4.79 20.91
N ALA A 123 23.43 -4.71 20.71
CA ALA A 123 22.50 -4.06 21.64
C ALA A 123 22.64 -4.53 23.09
N GLU A 124 22.75 -5.84 23.30
CA GLU A 124 22.82 -6.44 24.64
C GLU A 124 24.18 -6.18 25.28
N GLN A 125 25.26 -6.37 24.51
CA GLN A 125 26.64 -6.20 24.97
C GLN A 125 26.97 -4.77 25.40
N TYR A 126 26.45 -3.78 24.67
CA TYR A 126 26.71 -2.36 24.91
C TYR A 126 25.52 -1.62 25.52
N HIS A 127 24.47 -2.35 25.92
CA HIS A 127 23.23 -1.81 26.49
C HIS A 127 22.61 -0.68 25.65
N ILE A 128 22.56 -0.88 24.32
CA ILE A 128 21.99 0.08 23.37
C ILE A 128 20.48 -0.14 23.31
N LYS A 129 19.71 0.85 23.77
CA LYS A 129 18.24 0.81 23.85
C LYS A 129 17.56 1.91 23.03
N SER A 130 18.31 2.91 22.59
CA SER A 130 17.81 4.02 21.77
C SER A 130 18.82 4.40 20.69
N ILE A 131 18.30 4.83 19.53
CA ILE A 131 19.12 5.33 18.42
C ILE A 131 19.93 6.58 18.80
N ASP A 132 19.48 7.35 19.79
CA ASP A 132 20.22 8.52 20.30
C ASP A 132 21.62 8.16 20.80
N GLN A 133 21.85 6.92 21.24
CA GLN A 133 23.17 6.48 21.69
C GLN A 133 24.20 6.45 20.56
N LEU A 134 23.77 6.41 19.29
CA LEU A 134 24.67 6.52 18.14
C LEU A 134 25.22 7.94 17.95
N LYS A 135 24.79 8.93 18.75
CA LYS A 135 25.48 10.24 18.84
C LYS A 135 26.89 10.10 19.40
N ASP A 136 27.17 9.08 20.20
CA ASP A 136 28.52 8.78 20.66
C ASP A 136 29.31 8.12 19.52
N PRO A 137 30.40 8.72 19.01
CA PRO A 137 31.22 8.14 17.96
C PRO A 137 31.76 6.75 18.31
N LYS A 138 31.97 6.44 19.60
CA LYS A 138 32.43 5.10 20.03
C LYS A 138 31.38 4.02 19.80
N ILE A 139 30.11 4.36 20.01
CA ILE A 139 28.98 3.46 19.76
C ILE A 139 28.70 3.38 18.26
N ALA A 140 28.71 4.51 17.55
CA ALA A 140 28.51 4.53 16.11
C ALA A 140 29.55 3.68 15.36
N LYS A 141 30.82 3.75 15.78
CA LYS A 141 31.92 2.98 15.20
C LYS A 141 31.74 1.47 15.29
N LEU A 142 30.90 0.97 16.20
CA LEU A 142 30.57 -0.47 16.26
C LEU A 142 29.84 -0.94 14.99
N PHE A 143 29.20 -0.01 14.27
CA PHE A 143 28.43 -0.27 13.06
C PHE A 143 29.08 0.35 11.81
N ASP A 144 30.35 0.74 11.90
CA ASP A 144 31.14 1.21 10.77
C ASP A 144 31.65 0.01 9.97
N THR A 145 31.23 -0.08 8.70
CA THR A 145 31.58 -1.17 7.79
C THR A 145 32.61 -0.76 6.73
N ASN A 146 32.91 0.54 6.62
CA ASN A 146 33.74 1.11 5.56
C ASN A 146 35.02 1.82 6.07
N GLY A 147 35.14 2.03 7.38
CA GLY A 147 36.30 2.60 8.05
C GLY A 147 36.31 4.12 8.17
N ASP A 148 35.22 4.83 7.83
CA ASP A 148 35.13 6.29 7.91
C ASP A 148 34.80 6.83 9.32
N GLY A 149 34.56 5.94 10.28
CA GLY A 149 34.24 6.25 11.67
C GLY A 149 32.76 6.52 11.94
N LYS A 150 31.87 6.33 10.97
CA LYS A 150 30.41 6.50 11.11
C LYS A 150 29.69 5.16 11.01
N ALA A 151 28.53 5.08 11.66
CA ALA A 151 27.63 3.94 11.52
C ALA A 151 27.02 3.90 10.12
N ASP A 152 27.12 2.75 9.45
CA ASP A 152 26.54 2.50 8.14
C ASP A 152 25.08 2.01 8.28
N LEU A 153 24.13 2.95 8.23
CA LEU A 153 22.71 2.61 8.24
C LEU A 153 22.27 2.14 6.85
N THR A 154 22.06 0.83 6.71
CA THR A 154 21.34 0.28 5.54
C THR A 154 19.90 0.76 5.58
N GLY A 155 19.54 1.68 4.69
CA GLY A 155 18.21 2.29 4.69
C GLY A 155 17.45 2.06 3.40
N CYS A 156 16.79 3.11 2.91
CA CYS A 156 15.81 2.99 1.84
C CYS A 156 16.34 3.36 0.46
N THR A 157 15.80 2.68 -0.56
CA THR A 157 16.04 3.00 -1.96
C THR A 157 15.60 4.43 -2.26
N PRO A 158 16.34 5.19 -3.08
CA PRO A 158 15.94 6.51 -3.51
C PRO A 158 14.52 6.54 -4.07
N GLY A 159 13.73 7.53 -3.65
CA GLY A 159 12.33 7.71 -4.09
C GLY A 159 11.29 7.00 -3.23
N TRP A 160 11.69 6.10 -2.32
CA TRP A 160 10.77 5.49 -1.37
C TRP A 160 10.46 6.42 -0.20
N GLY A 161 9.22 6.39 0.30
CA GLY A 161 8.81 7.27 1.39
C GLY A 161 9.61 7.12 2.68
N CYS A 162 10.18 5.94 2.95
CA CYS A 162 11.05 5.74 4.10
C CYS A 162 12.42 6.42 3.96
N GLU A 163 12.88 6.76 2.75
CA GLU A 163 14.11 7.55 2.56
C GLU A 163 13.96 8.93 3.20
N ALA A 164 12.88 9.63 2.87
CA ALA A 164 12.60 10.96 3.42
C ALA A 164 12.42 10.93 4.95
N VAL A 165 11.79 9.88 5.47
CA VAL A 165 11.61 9.69 6.93
C VAL A 165 12.95 9.47 7.62
N ILE A 166 13.81 8.60 7.08
CA ILE A 166 15.15 8.33 7.65
C ILE A 166 16.00 9.59 7.63
N ASN A 167 16.06 10.29 6.50
CA ASN A 167 16.85 11.54 6.39
C ASN A 167 16.37 12.59 7.39
N HIS A 168 15.05 12.80 7.48
CA HIS A 168 14.48 13.72 8.46
C HIS A 168 14.84 13.32 9.90
N GLN A 169 14.77 12.03 10.24
CA GLN A 169 15.09 11.54 11.59
C GLN A 169 16.59 11.62 11.90
N ILE A 170 17.48 11.39 10.94
CA ILE A 170 18.93 11.59 11.13
C ILE A 170 19.23 13.04 11.50
N ASP A 171 18.62 13.99 10.82
CA ASP A 171 18.80 15.41 11.11
C ASP A 171 18.13 15.82 12.42
N ALA A 172 16.87 15.45 12.61
CA ALA A 172 16.09 15.80 13.80
C ALA A 172 16.67 15.20 15.09
N TYR A 173 17.24 14.00 15.01
CA TYR A 173 17.92 13.36 16.13
C TYR A 173 19.39 13.74 16.21
N GLY A 174 19.93 14.60 15.34
CA GLY A 174 21.31 15.08 15.45
C GLY A 174 22.37 13.99 15.22
N LEU A 175 22.08 13.02 14.34
CA LEU A 175 22.92 11.86 14.04
C LEU A 175 23.84 12.05 12.83
N SER A 176 23.68 13.14 12.07
CA SER A 176 24.38 13.38 10.79
C SER A 176 25.92 13.36 10.89
N LYS A 177 26.46 13.58 12.09
CA LYS A 177 27.91 13.50 12.35
C LYS A 177 28.43 12.07 12.49
N THR A 178 27.59 11.14 12.91
CA THR A 178 28.00 9.79 13.33
C THR A 178 27.28 8.67 12.59
N VAL A 179 26.24 8.97 11.80
CA VAL A 179 25.47 7.97 11.05
C VAL A 179 25.36 8.40 9.59
N VAL A 180 25.57 7.45 8.67
CA VAL A 180 25.37 7.63 7.22
C VAL A 180 24.23 6.74 6.76
N HIS A 181 23.28 7.34 6.03
CA HIS A 181 22.19 6.61 5.40
C HIS A 181 22.63 6.07 4.02
N ASN A 182 22.89 4.77 3.97
CA ASN A 182 23.25 4.06 2.76
C ASN A 182 21.98 3.73 1.96
N ARG A 183 21.78 4.48 0.88
CA ARG A 183 20.61 4.44 0.00
C ARG A 183 20.86 3.49 -1.16
N GLY A 184 20.62 2.21 -0.92
CA GLY A 184 20.77 1.17 -1.92
C GLY A 184 20.35 -0.18 -1.37
N ILE A 185 19.92 -1.08 -2.26
CA ILE A 185 19.83 -2.50 -1.92
C ILE A 185 21.26 -2.96 -1.73
N MET A 186 21.61 -3.50 -0.55
CA MET A 186 22.81 -4.32 -0.43
C MET A 186 22.66 -5.46 -1.43
N ARG A 187 23.32 -5.35 -2.59
CA ARG A 187 23.62 -6.52 -3.40
C ARG A 187 24.51 -7.37 -2.51
N ARG A 188 24.00 -8.54 -2.13
CA ARG A 188 24.85 -9.60 -1.56
C ARG A 188 26.01 -9.87 -2.50
#